data_AF-A0A6G6Z1E4-F1
#
_entry.id   AF-A0A6G6Z1E4-F1
#
_cell.length_a   1.000
_cell.length_b   1.000
_cell.length_c   1.000
_cell.angle_alpha   90.00
_cell.angle_beta   90.00
_cell.angle_gamma   90.00
#
_symmetry.space_group_name_H-M   'P 1'
#
loop_
_entity.id
_entity.type
_entity.pdbx_description
1 polymer ?
#
loop_
_entity_poly.entity_id
_entity_poly.type
_entity_poly.pdbx_seq_one_letter_code
_entity_poly.pdbx_strand_id
1 'polypeptide(L)' 'MKKPEIKPGDFPVEADKNTVKTNKGKPIATAKDAPLAEEIADRLNEQADREEQDRWSA' A
#
# COMPACT_ATOMS: atom_id res chain seq x y z
N MET A 1 6.60 -5.07 18.16
CA MET A 1 7.05 -3.96 17.29
C MET A 1 5.81 -3.25 16.77
N LYS A 2 5.66 -1.93 16.98
CA LYS A 2 4.54 -1.18 16.38
C LYS A 2 4.70 -1.25 14.87
N LYS A 3 3.74 -1.86 14.16
CA LYS A 3 3.68 -1.75 12.70
C LYS A 3 3.50 -0.26 12.39
N PRO A 4 4.31 0.34 11.50
CA PRO A 4 4.13 1.73 11.13
C PRO A 4 2.69 1.91 10.60
N GLU A 5 1.99 2.89 11.17
CA GLU A 5 0.65 3.27 10.71
C GLU A 5 0.78 3.86 9.31
N ILE A 6 0.04 3.30 8.35
CA ILE A 6 0.01 3.79 6.97
C ILE A 6 -0.86 5.04 6.94
N LYS A 7 -0.38 6.11 6.29
CA LYS A 7 -1.09 7.38 6.15
C LYS A 7 -1.66 7.52 4.73
N PRO A 8 -2.69 8.37 4.51
CA PRO A 8 -3.21 8.62 3.17
C PRO A 8 -2.13 9.03 2.16
N GLY A 9 -1.16 9.85 2.57
CA GLY A 9 -0.04 10.28 1.71
C GLY A 9 1.08 9.24 1.49
N ASP A 10 0.88 8.00 1.94
CA ASP A 10 1.72 6.85 1.61
C ASP A 10 1.19 6.07 0.38
N PHE A 11 -0.01 6.42 -0.11
CA PHE A 11 -0.61 5.88 -1.33
C PHE A 11 -0.35 6.79 -2.56
N PRO A 12 -0.33 6.22 -3.78
CA PRO A 12 -0.34 4.79 -4.07
C PRO A 12 0.97 4.10 -3.63
N VAL A 13 0.87 2.82 -3.33
CA VAL A 13 2.00 1.93 -3.02
C VAL A 13 2.36 1.09 -4.24
N GLU A 14 3.63 0.72 -4.34
CA GLU A 14 4.20 -0.05 -5.45
C GLU A 14 4.90 -1.31 -4.92
N ALA A 15 4.93 -2.36 -5.73
CA ALA A 15 5.74 -3.54 -5.47
C ALA A 15 7.13 -3.41 -6.11
N ASP A 16 8.16 -3.75 -5.35
CA ASP A 16 9.55 -3.86 -5.79
C ASP A 16 10.11 -5.21 -5.35
N LYS A 17 10.25 -6.13 -6.30
CA LYS A 17 10.62 -7.53 -6.00
C LYS A 17 9.68 -8.04 -4.92
N ASN A 18 10.20 -8.42 -3.75
CA ASN A 18 9.44 -8.93 -2.61
C ASN A 18 9.05 -7.84 -1.60
N THR A 19 9.13 -6.56 -1.93
CA THR A 19 8.91 -5.45 -0.99
C THR A 19 7.81 -4.55 -1.50
N VAL A 20 6.91 -4.13 -0.62
CA VAL A 20 5.93 -3.08 -0.91
C VAL A 20 6.48 -1.78 -0.38
N LYS A 21 6.52 -0.77 -1.25
CA LYS A 21 7.05 0.56 -0.97
C LYS A 21 6.01 1.62 -1.32
N THR A 22 6.08 2.78 -0.68
CA THR A 22 5.28 3.93 -1.09
C THR A 22 5.80 4.51 -2.41
N ASN A 23 5.02 5.36 -3.08
CA ASN A 23 5.47 6.18 -4.21
C ASN A 23 6.72 7.06 -3.93
N LYS A 24 7.09 7.25 -2.66
CA LYS A 24 8.32 7.93 -2.22
C LYS A 24 9.51 6.97 -2.08
N GLY A 25 9.34 5.71 -2.46
CA GLY A 25 10.34 4.66 -2.35
C GLY A 25 10.55 4.13 -0.93
N LYS A 26 9.70 4.47 0.04
CA LYS A 26 9.85 4.03 1.43
C LYS A 26 9.27 2.62 1.59
N PRO A 27 10.05 1.61 2.03
CA PRO A 27 9.53 0.28 2.26
C PRO A 27 8.57 0.26 3.45
N ILE A 28 7.38 -0.34 3.27
CA ILE A 28 6.33 -0.45 4.29
C ILE A 28 6.04 -1.90 4.68
N ALA A 29 6.28 -2.84 3.77
CA ALA A 29 6.10 -4.27 4.02
C ALA A 29 7.04 -5.11 3.14
N THR A 30 7.29 -6.34 3.57
CA THR A 30 8.02 -7.34 2.78
C THR A 30 7.11 -8.56 2.64
N ALA A 31 6.94 -9.01 1.41
CA ALA A 31 6.25 -10.22 1.04
C ALA A 31 7.23 -11.39 0.93
N LYS A 32 6.67 -12.60 0.85
CA LYS A 32 7.45 -13.83 0.67
C LYS A 32 8.12 -13.88 -0.72
N ASP A 33 7.43 -13.38 -1.73
CA ASP A 33 7.82 -13.45 -3.13
C ASP A 33 7.24 -12.26 -3.89
N ALA A 34 7.73 -12.06 -5.12
CA ALA A 34 7.36 -10.90 -5.93
C ALA A 34 5.87 -10.82 -6.30
N PRO A 35 5.22 -11.90 -6.79
CA PRO A 35 3.80 -11.82 -7.12
C PRO A 35 2.93 -11.54 -5.88
N LEU A 36 3.32 -12.02 -4.69
CA LEU A 36 2.63 -11.66 -3.46
C LEU A 36 2.81 -10.17 -3.09
N ALA A 37 3.97 -9.56 -3.35
CA ALA A 37 4.16 -8.13 -3.13
C ALA A 37 3.25 -7.29 -4.05
N GLU A 38 3.11 -7.70 -5.30
CA GLU A 38 2.23 -7.08 -6.29
C GLU A 38 0.76 -7.18 -5.87
N GLU A 39 0.29 -8.38 -5.49
CA GLU A 39 -1.08 -8.57 -4.99
C GLU A 39 -1.36 -7.71 -3.75
N ILE A 40 -0.40 -7.60 -2.83
CA ILE A 40 -0.54 -6.76 -1.64
C ILE A 40 -0.63 -5.28 -2.01
N ALA A 41 0.20 -4.81 -2.96
CA ALA A 41 0.18 -3.43 -3.40
C ALA A 41 -1.17 -3.08 -4.06
N ASP A 42 -1.68 -3.93 -4.94
CA ASP A 42 -2.96 -3.74 -5.62
C ASP A 42 -4.13 -3.68 -4.61
N ARG A 43 -4.17 -4.63 -3.67
CA ARG A 43 -5.22 -4.67 -2.64
C ARG A 43 -5.21 -3.44 -1.74
N LEU A 44 -4.01 -2.98 -1.37
CA LEU A 44 -3.85 -1.79 -0.54
C LEU A 44 -4.32 -0.53 -1.28
N ASN A 45 -3.93 -0.39 -2.55
CA ASN A 45 -4.37 0.73 -3.39
C ASN A 45 -5.88 0.74 -3.62
N GLU A 46 -6.49 -0.40 -3.95
CA GLU A 46 -7.95 -0.50 -4.16
C GLU A 46 -8.75 -0.14 -2.90
N GLN A 47 -8.26 -0.53 -1.72
CA GLN A 47 -8.90 -0.18 -0.47
C GLN A 47 -8.80 1.33 -0.20
N ALA A 48 -7.61 1.93 -0.43
CA ALA A 48 -7.41 3.36 -0.24
C ALA A 48 -8.28 4.19 -1.20
N ASP A 49 -8.41 3.76 -2.46
CA ASP A 49 -9.29 4.38 -3.44
C ASP A 49 -10.76 4.36 -2.98
N ARG A 50 -11.23 3.24 -2.40
CA ARG A 50 -12.58 3.14 -1.83
C ARG A 50 -12.79 4.06 -0.62
N GLU A 51 -11.83 4.11 0.29
CA GLU A 51 -11.90 4.97 1.48
C GLU A 51 -11.94 6.47 1.11
N GLU A 52 -11.28 6.87 0.03
CA GLU A 52 -11.35 8.25 -0.50
C GLU A 52 -12.71 8.56 -1.14
N GLN A 53 -13.32 7.62 -1.86
CA GLN A 53 -14.66 7.78 -2.43
C GLN A 53 -15.76 7.88 -1.34
N ASP A 54 -15.64 7.11 -0.25
CA ASP A 54 -16.56 7.19 0.89
C ASP A 54 -16.44 8.53 1.64
N ARG A 55 -15.22 9.11 1.72
CA ARG A 55 -14.98 10.43 2.32
C ARG A 55 -15.63 11.58 1.54
N TRP A 56 -15.91 11.40 0.25
CA TRP A 56 -16.54 12.41 -0.62
C TRP A 56 -18.02 12.14 -0.90
N SER A 57 -18.58 11.09 -0.31
CA SER A 57 -20.00 10.75 -0.42
C SER A 57 -20.85 11.26 0.76
N ALA A 58 -20.26 12.05 1.68
CA ALA A 58 -20.91 12.63 2.86
C ALA A 58 -21.05 14.16 2.78
#